data_AF-A0A441V9I1-F1
#
_entry.id   AF-A0A441V9I1-F1
#
_cell.length_a   1.000
_cell.length_b   1.000
_cell.length_c   1.000
_cell.angle_alpha   90.00
_cell.angle_beta   90.00
_cell.angle_gamma   90.00
#
_symmetry.space_group_name_H-M   'P 1'
#
loop_
_entity.id
_entity.type
_entity.pdbx_description
1 polymer ?
#
loop_
_entity_poly.entity_id
_entity_poly.type
_entity_poly.pdbx_seq_one_letter_code
_entity_poly.pdbx_strand_id
1 'polypeptide(L)'
;GRAVVINEQLSRRAALHVGHTLALGPGLSLPVAGVVGDYGNPIGQAIVGEALFRRTFPAIEPSRYGVRTGNPQGLRRALTEAFDVPPTRIIDQAAIKAFSLSVFERTFSVTDALNVLTLAVAAFAILMSLLTLAAMRLPQMAPVWAMGTTQRRLAGLEILRTVLLAAITAVLALPLGLALAWVLLAIVNVEAFGWRLPMYLFPVEYIRLMLFALAAALLAALWPAWRLSRMEPTGLLRIFANER
;
A
#
# COMPACT_ATOMS: atom_id res chain seq x y z
N GLY A 1 -4.90 31.23 22.42
CA GLY A 1 -4.26 30.00 22.95
C GLY A 1 -2.86 30.34 23.41
N ARG A 2 -2.26 29.53 24.29
CA ARG A 2 -0.88 29.73 24.79
C ARG A 2 0.17 28.91 24.03
N ALA A 3 -0.19 28.30 22.90
CA ALA A 3 0.66 27.43 22.13
C ALA A 3 0.33 27.53 20.63
N VAL A 4 1.26 27.04 19.79
CA VAL A 4 1.16 27.04 18.33
C VAL A 4 1.14 25.63 17.78
N VAL A 5 0.42 25.40 16.70
CA VAL A 5 0.47 24.15 15.92
C VAL A 5 1.26 24.43 14.64
N ILE A 6 2.23 23.59 14.29
CA ILE A 6 3.03 23.77 13.08
C ILE A 6 2.80 22.62 12.11
N ASN A 7 3.04 22.81 10.82
CA ASN A 7 3.02 21.69 9.88
C ASN A 7 4.34 20.89 9.89
N GLU A 8 4.30 19.65 9.37
CA GLU A 8 5.48 18.75 9.32
C GLU A 8 6.70 19.40 8.65
N GLN A 9 6.48 20.23 7.64
CA GLN A 9 7.49 20.87 6.82
C GLN A 9 8.28 21.88 7.66
N LEU A 10 7.59 22.70 8.46
CA LEU A 10 8.22 23.62 9.40
C LEU A 10 8.93 22.86 10.53
N SER A 11 8.29 21.81 11.07
CA SER A 11 8.85 20.97 12.12
C SER A 11 10.19 20.36 11.70
N ARG A 12 10.26 19.78 10.49
CA ARG A 12 11.48 19.12 9.98
C ARG A 12 12.57 20.11 9.61
N ARG A 13 12.24 21.17 8.85
CA ARG A 13 13.24 22.15 8.39
C ARG A 13 13.88 22.94 9.52
N ALA A 14 13.11 23.27 10.54
CA ALA A 14 13.57 24.04 11.69
C ALA A 14 13.96 23.17 12.90
N ALA A 15 13.95 21.83 12.76
CA ALA A 15 14.18 20.88 13.85
C ALA A 15 13.34 21.18 15.12
N LEU A 16 12.07 21.58 14.90
CA LEU A 16 11.12 21.92 15.95
C LEU A 16 10.26 20.72 16.31
N HIS A 17 10.20 20.40 17.60
CA HIS A 17 9.36 19.34 18.15
C HIS A 17 8.33 19.91 19.12
N VAL A 18 7.35 19.10 19.50
CA VAL A 18 6.38 19.46 20.54
C VAL A 18 7.15 19.84 21.81
N GLY A 19 6.80 20.98 22.41
CA GLY A 19 7.50 21.58 23.55
C GLY A 19 8.59 22.59 23.20
N HIS A 20 9.14 22.58 21.98
CA HIS A 20 10.05 23.66 21.54
C HIS A 20 9.30 24.98 21.39
N THR A 21 10.02 26.10 21.52
CA THR A 21 9.43 27.44 21.38
C THR A 21 9.68 27.98 19.97
N LEU A 22 8.63 28.47 19.32
CA LEU A 22 8.70 29.14 18.02
C LEU A 22 8.46 30.65 18.20
N ALA A 23 9.38 31.46 17.68
CA ALA A 23 9.18 32.90 17.55
C ALA A 23 8.29 33.19 16.33
N LEU A 24 7.12 33.77 16.56
CA LEU A 24 6.13 34.10 15.53
C LEU A 24 6.20 35.56 15.08
N GLY A 25 6.93 36.39 15.83
CA GLY A 25 7.10 37.81 15.56
C GLY A 25 7.74 38.53 16.76
N PRO A 26 7.92 39.85 16.69
CA PRO A 26 8.52 40.64 17.76
C PRO A 26 7.76 40.45 19.08
N GLY A 27 8.43 39.89 20.10
CA GLY A 27 7.85 39.69 21.43
C GLY A 27 6.81 38.56 21.54
N LEU A 28 6.58 37.78 20.48
CA LEU A 28 5.68 36.62 20.53
C LEU A 28 6.44 35.32 20.28
N SER A 29 6.62 34.57 21.36
CA SER A 29 7.19 33.23 21.36
C SER A 29 6.21 32.27 22.03
N LEU A 30 5.85 31.19 21.34
CA LEU A 30 4.90 30.20 21.84
C LEU A 30 5.50 28.79 21.77
N PRO A 31 5.21 27.92 22.75
CA PRO A 31 5.54 26.51 22.66
C PRO A 31 4.73 25.84 21.55
N VAL A 32 5.36 24.91 20.84
CA VAL A 32 4.73 24.04 19.85
C VAL A 32 3.89 23.00 20.59
N ALA A 33 2.57 23.05 20.44
CA ALA A 33 1.65 22.07 21.02
C ALA A 33 1.45 20.83 20.16
N GLY A 34 1.69 20.92 18.84
CA GLY A 34 1.46 19.82 17.93
C GLY A 34 2.05 20.06 16.55
N VAL A 35 2.30 18.96 15.85
CA VAL A 35 2.72 18.95 14.45
C VAL A 35 1.63 18.27 13.63
N VAL A 36 1.15 18.93 12.57
CA VAL A 36 0.08 18.42 11.70
C VAL A 36 0.61 18.08 10.31
N GLY A 37 0.07 17.02 9.72
CA GLY A 37 0.33 16.66 8.33
C GLY A 37 -0.39 17.63 7.39
N ASP A 38 0.37 18.35 6.58
CA ASP A 38 -0.13 19.30 5.59
C ASP A 38 0.32 18.85 4.19
N TYR A 39 -0.34 17.80 3.72
CA TYR A 39 0.10 17.04 2.56
C TYR A 39 0.03 17.87 1.28
N GLY A 40 1.15 17.94 0.54
CA GLY A 40 1.26 18.70 -0.70
C GLY A 40 1.57 20.19 -0.52
N ASN A 41 1.65 20.71 0.71
CA ASN A 41 2.09 22.08 0.95
C ASN A 41 3.63 22.12 1.16
N PRO A 42 4.41 22.76 0.29
CA PRO A 42 5.87 22.84 0.47
C PRO A 42 6.30 23.92 1.47
N ILE A 43 5.38 24.77 1.93
CA ILE A 43 5.67 25.94 2.77
C ILE A 43 5.50 25.58 4.24
N GLY A 44 6.44 26.00 5.08
CA GLY A 44 6.31 25.87 6.53
C GLY A 44 5.24 26.82 7.06
N GLN A 45 4.30 26.31 7.85
CA GLN A 45 3.18 27.09 8.38
C GLN A 45 3.01 26.89 9.89
N ALA A 46 2.51 27.95 10.54
CA ALA A 46 2.17 27.98 11.95
C ALA A 46 0.72 28.45 12.11
N ILE A 47 -0.03 27.72 12.92
CA ILE A 47 -1.45 27.94 13.21
C ILE A 47 -1.57 28.41 14.65
N VAL A 48 -2.14 29.60 14.82
CA VAL A 48 -2.44 30.20 16.12
C VAL A 48 -3.93 30.47 16.25
N GLY A 49 -4.40 30.61 17.49
CA GLY A 49 -5.80 30.99 17.73
C GLY A 49 -6.11 32.40 17.24
N GLU A 50 -7.30 32.59 16.65
CA GLU A 50 -7.72 33.85 16.03
C GLU A 50 -7.57 35.07 16.96
N ALA A 51 -8.01 34.96 18.22
CA ALA A 51 -7.92 36.05 19.18
C ALA A 51 -6.48 36.50 19.46
N LEU A 52 -5.52 35.58 19.41
CA LEU A 52 -4.10 35.92 19.56
C LEU A 52 -3.56 36.56 18.27
N PHE A 53 -3.91 35.98 17.12
CA PHE A 53 -3.50 36.51 15.81
C PHE A 53 -3.95 37.96 15.61
N ARG A 54 -5.22 38.29 15.87
CA ARG A 54 -5.75 39.66 15.74
C ARG A 54 -5.07 40.66 16.69
N ARG A 55 -4.69 40.21 17.90
CA ARG A 55 -3.98 41.05 18.87
C ARG A 55 -2.54 41.34 18.45
N THR A 56 -1.85 40.34 17.91
CA THR A 56 -0.44 40.45 17.52
C THR A 56 -0.26 41.12 16.16
N PHE A 57 -1.17 40.86 15.22
CA PHE A 57 -1.12 41.36 13.85
C PHE A 57 -2.40 42.14 13.50
N PRO A 58 -2.66 43.29 14.15
CA PRO A 58 -3.91 44.03 13.97
C PRO A 58 -4.10 44.61 12.57
N ALA A 59 -3.02 44.78 11.81
CA ALA A 59 -3.05 45.29 10.45
C ALA A 59 -3.40 44.22 9.39
N ILE A 60 -3.48 42.94 9.77
CA ILE A 60 -3.76 41.84 8.83
C ILE A 60 -5.24 41.49 8.86
N GLU A 61 -5.91 41.68 7.73
CA GLU A 61 -7.31 41.29 7.52
C GLU A 61 -7.44 39.82 7.05
N PRO A 62 -8.46 39.07 7.51
CA PRO A 62 -8.70 37.71 7.04
C PRO A 62 -9.05 37.69 5.55
N SER A 63 -8.28 36.93 4.77
CA SER A 63 -8.47 36.84 3.31
C SER A 63 -9.42 35.73 2.87
N ARG A 64 -9.66 34.72 3.73
CA ARG A 64 -10.45 33.53 3.42
C ARG A 64 -11.19 33.02 4.66
N TYR A 65 -12.39 32.48 4.44
CA TYR A 65 -13.22 31.88 5.48
C TYR A 65 -13.60 30.46 5.10
N GLY A 66 -13.43 29.52 6.04
CA GLY A 66 -13.88 28.14 5.87
C GLY A 66 -15.26 27.96 6.52
N VAL A 67 -16.25 27.53 5.75
CA VAL A 67 -17.62 27.26 6.25
C VAL A 67 -17.95 25.80 6.02
N ARG A 68 -18.38 25.09 7.07
CA ARG A 68 -18.85 23.70 6.98
C ARG A 68 -20.38 23.69 7.04
N THR A 69 -21.01 23.07 6.04
CA THR A 69 -22.47 23.00 5.93
C THR A 69 -22.93 21.63 5.43
N GLY A 70 -24.14 21.22 5.82
CA GLY A 70 -24.82 20.05 5.24
C GLY A 70 -25.60 20.36 3.97
N ASN A 71 -25.80 21.64 3.62
CA ASN A 71 -26.47 22.07 2.40
C ASN A 71 -25.59 23.06 1.61
N PRO A 72 -24.57 22.57 0.87
CA PRO A 72 -23.65 23.43 0.12
C PRO A 72 -24.34 24.28 -0.95
N GLN A 73 -25.32 23.72 -1.65
CA GLN A 73 -26.04 24.45 -2.70
C GLN A 73 -26.90 25.58 -2.14
N GLY A 74 -27.65 25.33 -1.06
CA GLY A 74 -28.43 26.36 -0.38
C GLY A 74 -27.54 27.47 0.19
N LEU A 75 -26.41 27.10 0.81
CA LEU A 75 -25.44 28.08 1.31
C LEU A 75 -24.85 28.92 0.18
N ARG A 76 -24.49 28.30 -0.95
CA ARG A 76 -23.97 29.02 -2.12
C ARG A 76 -24.97 30.02 -2.67
N ARG A 77 -26.25 29.62 -2.80
CA ARG A 77 -27.32 30.55 -3.22
C ARG A 77 -27.47 31.70 -2.24
N ALA A 78 -27.54 31.42 -0.93
CA ALA A 78 -27.64 32.46 0.09
C ALA A 78 -26.46 33.44 0.06
N LEU A 79 -25.22 32.95 -0.13
CA LEU A 79 -24.03 33.81 -0.24
C LEU A 79 -24.06 34.69 -1.49
N THR A 80 -24.54 34.18 -2.62
CA THR A 80 -24.64 34.97 -3.86
C THR A 80 -25.82 35.93 -3.84
N GLU A 81 -27.01 35.49 -3.39
CA GLU A 81 -28.24 36.28 -3.46
C GLU A 81 -28.37 37.28 -2.30
N ALA A 82 -27.98 36.91 -1.08
CA ALA A 82 -28.16 37.77 0.10
C ALA A 82 -26.91 38.58 0.47
N PHE A 83 -25.72 38.13 0.07
CA PHE A 83 -24.44 38.77 0.42
C PHE A 83 -23.63 39.23 -0.80
N ASP A 84 -24.18 39.10 -2.02
CA ASP A 84 -23.55 39.50 -3.30
C ASP A 84 -22.12 38.94 -3.48
N VAL A 85 -21.86 37.74 -2.93
CA VAL A 85 -20.54 37.11 -3.07
C VAL A 85 -20.44 36.49 -4.47
N PRO A 86 -19.45 36.91 -5.29
CA PRO A 86 -19.28 36.36 -6.62
C PRO A 86 -19.01 34.84 -6.57
N PRO A 87 -19.61 34.04 -7.47
CA PRO A 87 -19.39 32.59 -7.51
C PRO A 87 -17.91 32.19 -7.63
N THR A 88 -17.08 33.04 -8.24
CA THR A 88 -15.63 32.84 -8.39
C THR A 88 -14.86 32.92 -7.07
N ARG A 89 -15.45 33.53 -6.04
CA ARG A 89 -14.88 33.60 -4.67
C ARG A 89 -15.40 32.49 -3.76
N ILE A 90 -16.29 31.62 -4.24
CA ILE A 90 -16.84 30.49 -3.50
C ILE A 90 -16.15 29.21 -3.98
N ILE A 91 -15.34 28.61 -3.10
CA ILE A 91 -14.61 27.38 -3.41
C ILE A 91 -15.38 26.20 -2.81
N ASP A 92 -15.88 25.32 -3.67
CA ASP A 92 -16.46 24.04 -3.25
C ASP A 92 -15.34 23.00 -3.04
N GLN A 93 -14.96 22.81 -1.79
CA GLN A 93 -13.91 21.88 -1.41
C GLN A 93 -14.28 20.41 -1.71
N ALA A 94 -15.56 20.04 -1.65
CA ALA A 94 -16.00 18.68 -1.93
C ALA A 94 -15.93 18.39 -3.44
N ALA A 95 -16.37 19.35 -4.27
CA ALA A 95 -16.28 19.24 -5.73
C ALA A 95 -14.81 19.17 -6.20
N ILE A 96 -13.94 20.04 -5.68
CA ILE A 96 -12.50 20.00 -6.00
C ILE A 96 -11.89 18.66 -5.56
N LYS A 97 -12.20 18.20 -4.34
CA LYS A 97 -11.70 16.92 -3.85
C LYS A 97 -12.15 15.76 -4.76
N ALA A 98 -13.42 15.71 -5.15
CA ALA A 98 -13.96 14.67 -6.02
C ALA A 98 -13.27 14.67 -7.40
N PHE A 99 -13.11 15.86 -8.00
CA PHE A 99 -12.40 16.02 -9.26
C PHE A 99 -10.94 15.57 -9.15
N SER A 100 -10.21 16.03 -8.13
CA SER A 100 -8.82 15.61 -7.91
C SER A 100 -8.71 14.09 -7.73
N LEU A 101 -9.59 13.49 -6.93
CA LEU A 101 -9.62 12.04 -6.75
C LEU A 101 -9.87 11.29 -8.07
N SER A 102 -10.79 11.74 -8.92
CA SER A 102 -11.02 11.10 -10.21
C SER A 102 -9.79 11.14 -11.15
N VAL A 103 -9.02 12.23 -11.09
CA VAL A 103 -7.77 12.35 -11.86
C VAL A 103 -6.72 11.39 -11.31
N PHE A 104 -6.56 11.34 -9.99
CA PHE A 104 -5.64 10.42 -9.33
C PHE A 104 -6.00 8.95 -9.58
N GLU A 105 -7.28 8.57 -9.45
CA GLU A 105 -7.75 7.21 -9.72
C GLU A 105 -7.41 6.78 -11.15
N ARG A 106 -7.55 7.67 -12.12
CA ARG A 106 -7.17 7.37 -13.51
C ARG A 106 -5.67 7.11 -13.66
N THR A 107 -4.83 7.87 -12.98
CA THR A 107 -3.38 7.66 -13.00
C THR A 107 -2.97 6.40 -12.23
N PHE A 108 -3.55 6.14 -11.06
CA PHE A 108 -3.28 4.94 -10.26
C PHE A 108 -3.79 3.66 -10.91
N SER A 109 -4.85 3.73 -11.72
CA SER A 109 -5.34 2.60 -12.50
C SER A 109 -4.26 1.98 -13.40
N VAL A 110 -3.31 2.80 -13.90
CA VAL A 110 -2.16 2.31 -14.67
C VAL A 110 -1.21 1.50 -13.76
N THR A 111 -0.90 2.02 -12.58
CA THR A 111 -0.09 1.31 -11.58
C THR A 111 -0.76 0.01 -11.14
N ASP A 112 -2.08 0.00 -10.95
CA ASP A 112 -2.84 -1.21 -10.62
C ASP A 112 -2.76 -2.25 -11.74
N ALA A 113 -2.89 -1.83 -13.00
CA ALA A 113 -2.70 -2.71 -14.15
C ALA A 113 -1.28 -3.30 -14.20
N LEU A 114 -0.25 -2.49 -13.91
CA LEU A 114 1.13 -2.96 -13.80
C LEU A 114 1.30 -3.94 -12.64
N ASN A 115 0.70 -3.69 -11.48
CA ASN A 115 0.73 -4.60 -10.34
C ASN A 115 0.11 -5.96 -10.69
N VAL A 116 -1.06 -5.97 -11.35
CA VAL A 116 -1.71 -7.19 -11.83
C VAL A 116 -0.81 -7.95 -12.81
N LEU A 117 -0.18 -7.23 -13.75
CA LEU A 117 0.77 -7.82 -14.69
C LEU A 117 1.99 -8.43 -13.96
N THR A 118 2.58 -7.71 -13.03
CA THR A 118 3.72 -8.19 -12.22
C THR A 118 3.35 -9.45 -11.44
N LEU A 119 2.17 -9.48 -10.81
CA LEU A 119 1.66 -10.66 -10.11
C LEU A 119 1.41 -11.83 -11.05
N ALA A 120 0.86 -11.59 -12.25
CA ALA A 120 0.64 -12.62 -13.25
C ALA A 120 1.96 -13.23 -13.74
N VAL A 121 2.96 -12.40 -14.04
CA VAL A 121 4.30 -12.85 -14.44
C VAL A 121 4.97 -13.64 -13.31
N ALA A 122 4.89 -13.17 -12.07
CA ALA A 122 5.43 -13.89 -10.92
C ALA A 122 4.74 -15.24 -10.71
N ALA A 123 3.41 -15.29 -10.81
CA ALA A 123 2.64 -16.54 -10.71
C ALA A 123 3.02 -17.53 -11.82
N PHE A 124 3.19 -17.06 -13.05
CA PHE A 124 3.65 -17.89 -14.16
C PHE A 124 5.07 -18.42 -13.94
N ALA A 125 5.99 -17.59 -13.45
CA ALA A 125 7.35 -18.01 -13.11
C ALA A 125 7.36 -19.10 -12.03
N ILE A 126 6.53 -18.95 -10.99
CA ILE A 126 6.36 -19.96 -9.93
C ILE A 126 5.78 -21.25 -10.51
N LEU A 127 4.73 -21.18 -11.32
CA LEU A 127 4.13 -22.35 -11.98
C LEU A 127 5.17 -23.10 -12.80
N MET A 128 5.93 -22.39 -13.65
CA MET A 128 6.98 -22.99 -14.47
C MET A 128 8.07 -23.61 -13.60
N SER A 129 8.52 -22.93 -12.56
CA SER A 129 9.51 -23.47 -11.61
C SER A 129 9.03 -24.77 -10.96
N LEU A 130 7.78 -24.80 -10.50
CA LEU A 130 7.16 -26.00 -9.91
C LEU A 130 7.01 -27.14 -10.91
N LEU A 131 6.60 -26.85 -12.15
CA LEU A 131 6.50 -27.84 -13.22
C LEU A 131 7.87 -28.43 -13.57
N THR A 132 8.91 -27.60 -13.68
CA THR A 132 10.28 -28.05 -13.91
C THR A 132 10.77 -28.93 -12.76
N LEU A 133 10.50 -28.53 -11.51
CA LEU A 133 10.88 -29.30 -10.32
C LEU A 133 10.18 -30.67 -10.29
N ALA A 134 8.89 -30.72 -10.64
CA ALA A 134 8.13 -31.95 -10.72
C ALA A 134 8.67 -32.88 -11.84
N ALA A 135 9.02 -32.33 -12.99
CA ALA A 135 9.60 -33.07 -14.11
C ALA A 135 10.96 -33.71 -13.74
N MET A 136 11.82 -32.98 -13.03
CA MET A 136 13.11 -33.51 -12.56
C MET A 136 12.98 -34.60 -11.49
N ARG A 137 11.85 -34.61 -10.74
CA ARG A 137 11.62 -35.58 -9.66
C ARG A 137 10.99 -36.89 -10.13
N LEU A 138 10.34 -36.91 -11.29
CA LEU A 138 9.72 -38.11 -11.86
C LEU A 138 10.68 -39.33 -11.91
N PRO A 139 11.92 -39.21 -12.42
CA PRO A 139 12.88 -40.32 -12.43
C PRO A 139 13.29 -40.76 -11.02
N GLN A 140 13.41 -39.81 -10.09
CA GLN A 140 13.82 -40.07 -8.70
C GLN A 140 12.74 -40.82 -7.89
N MET A 141 11.48 -40.78 -8.34
CA MET A 141 10.37 -41.49 -7.69
C MET A 141 10.22 -42.94 -8.13
N ALA A 142 10.83 -43.33 -9.26
CA ALA A 142 10.73 -44.69 -9.79
C ALA A 142 11.25 -45.78 -8.83
N PRO A 143 12.40 -45.61 -8.12
CA PRO A 143 12.86 -46.58 -7.12
C PRO A 143 11.94 -46.66 -5.90
N VAL A 144 11.36 -45.54 -5.48
CA VAL A 144 10.45 -45.48 -4.32
C VAL A 144 9.12 -46.17 -4.62
N TRP A 145 8.66 -46.06 -5.86
CA TRP A 145 7.52 -46.82 -6.35
C TRP A 145 7.82 -48.33 -6.42
N ALA A 146 9.02 -48.72 -6.87
CA ALA A 146 9.46 -50.11 -6.92
C ALA A 146 9.50 -50.80 -5.54
N MET A 147 9.66 -50.03 -4.45
CA MET A 147 9.55 -50.52 -3.07
C MET A 147 8.11 -50.75 -2.58
N GLY A 148 7.09 -50.62 -3.45
CA GLY A 148 5.69 -50.92 -3.15
C GLY A 148 4.83 -49.72 -2.71
N THR A 149 5.36 -48.50 -2.81
CA THR A 149 4.63 -47.29 -2.40
C THR A 149 3.55 -46.93 -3.43
N THR A 150 2.30 -46.70 -3.01
CA THR A 150 1.22 -46.32 -3.94
C THR A 150 1.46 -44.94 -4.58
N GLN A 151 1.15 -44.79 -5.88
CA GLN A 151 1.26 -43.52 -6.62
C GLN A 151 0.52 -42.35 -5.94
N ARG A 152 -0.62 -42.63 -5.27
CA ARG A 152 -1.39 -41.62 -4.51
C ARG A 152 -0.61 -41.03 -3.34
N ARG A 153 0.19 -41.84 -2.64
CA ARG A 153 0.99 -41.38 -1.49
C ARG A 153 2.17 -40.51 -1.94
N LEU A 154 2.77 -40.85 -3.08
CA LEU A 154 3.83 -40.04 -3.69
C LEU A 154 3.29 -38.68 -4.17
N ALA A 155 2.13 -38.67 -4.83
CA ALA A 155 1.46 -37.43 -5.25
C ALA A 155 1.08 -36.53 -4.06
N GLY A 156 0.57 -37.10 -2.97
CA GLY A 156 0.23 -36.35 -1.76
C GLY A 156 1.44 -35.69 -1.09
N LEU A 157 2.59 -36.37 -1.06
CA LEU A 157 3.83 -35.81 -0.50
C LEU A 157 4.36 -34.64 -1.33
N GLU A 158 4.27 -34.72 -2.66
CA GLU A 158 4.72 -33.63 -3.52
C GLU A 158 3.81 -32.39 -3.38
N ILE A 159 2.49 -32.59 -3.33
CA ILE A 159 1.54 -31.50 -3.06
C ILE A 159 1.84 -30.85 -1.70
N LEU A 160 2.02 -31.65 -0.64
CA LEU A 160 2.31 -31.13 0.69
C LEU A 160 3.60 -30.31 0.70
N ARG A 161 4.66 -30.80 0.05
CA ARG A 161 5.94 -30.10 -0.06
C ARG A 161 5.80 -28.78 -0.80
N THR A 162 5.09 -28.76 -1.93
CA THR A 162 4.86 -27.53 -2.71
C THR A 162 4.07 -26.50 -1.91
N VAL A 163 3.01 -26.92 -1.23
CA VAL A 163 2.18 -26.05 -0.39
C VAL A 163 2.99 -25.51 0.80
N LEU A 164 3.80 -26.35 1.46
CA LEU A 164 4.67 -25.91 2.56
C LEU A 164 5.71 -24.90 2.08
N LEU A 165 6.35 -25.14 0.93
CA LEU A 165 7.32 -24.21 0.36
C LEU A 165 6.67 -22.86 0.02
N ALA A 166 5.47 -22.89 -0.58
CA ALA A 166 4.69 -21.69 -0.87
C ALA A 166 4.31 -20.94 0.41
N ALA A 167 3.88 -21.65 1.46
CA ALA A 167 3.54 -21.06 2.76
C ALA A 167 4.75 -20.35 3.39
N ILE A 168 5.90 -21.01 3.46
CA ILE A 168 7.14 -20.42 3.99
C ILE A 168 7.52 -19.17 3.18
N THR A 169 7.43 -19.26 1.85
CA THR A 169 7.76 -18.14 0.97
C THR A 169 6.82 -16.95 1.20
N ALA A 170 5.51 -17.19 1.33
CA ALA A 170 4.53 -16.14 1.61
C ALA A 170 4.75 -15.47 2.97
N VAL A 171 5.07 -16.27 3.99
CA VAL A 171 5.38 -15.77 5.34
C VAL A 171 6.65 -14.91 5.34
N LEU A 172 7.66 -15.24 4.55
CA LEU A 172 8.89 -14.45 4.41
C LEU A 172 8.71 -13.21 3.51
N ALA A 173 7.87 -13.30 2.49
CA ALA A 173 7.61 -12.21 1.56
C ALA A 173 6.86 -11.04 2.24
N LEU A 174 5.97 -11.34 3.18
CA LEU A 174 5.16 -10.33 3.89
C LEU A 174 6.02 -9.32 4.68
N PRO A 175 6.91 -9.71 5.61
CA PRO A 175 7.74 -8.76 6.34
C PRO A 175 8.70 -8.00 5.40
N LEU A 176 9.20 -8.65 4.35
CA LEU A 176 10.04 -7.99 3.34
C LEU A 176 9.26 -6.88 2.61
N GLY A 177 8.03 -7.18 2.17
CA GLY A 177 7.17 -6.19 1.51
C GLY A 177 6.77 -5.05 2.44
N LEU A 178 6.47 -5.35 3.71
CA LEU A 178 6.18 -4.31 4.72
C LEU A 178 7.41 -3.44 5.01
N ALA A 179 8.60 -4.02 5.09
CA ALA A 179 9.83 -3.27 5.26
C ALA A 179 10.09 -2.33 4.07
N LEU A 180 9.91 -2.81 2.84
CA LEU A 180 10.03 -2.00 1.64
C LEU A 180 9.01 -0.85 1.62
N ALA A 181 7.74 -1.14 1.96
CA ALA A 181 6.69 -0.14 2.06
C ALA A 181 7.03 0.91 3.13
N TRP A 182 7.55 0.49 4.29
CA TRP A 182 7.99 1.41 5.34
C TRP A 182 9.12 2.32 4.86
N VAL A 183 10.13 1.79 4.16
CA VAL A 183 11.22 2.61 3.58
C VAL A 183 10.65 3.64 2.60
N LEU A 184 9.75 3.22 1.70
CA LEU A 184 9.13 4.13 0.74
C LEU A 184 8.31 5.24 1.42
N LEU A 185 7.49 4.90 2.43
CA LEU A 185 6.59 5.86 3.09
C LEU A 185 7.29 6.75 4.12
N ALA A 186 8.25 6.21 4.87
CA ALA A 186 8.88 6.88 6.01
C ALA A 186 10.22 7.54 5.69
N ILE A 187 10.93 7.07 4.66
CA ILE A 187 12.25 7.57 4.28
C ILE A 187 12.15 8.28 2.94
N VAL A 188 11.81 7.55 1.87
CA VAL A 188 11.84 8.10 0.50
C VAL A 188 10.82 9.22 0.33
N ASN A 189 9.57 9.04 0.80
CA ASN A 189 8.54 10.07 0.70
C ASN A 189 8.88 11.33 1.51
N VAL A 190 9.52 11.16 2.67
CA VAL A 190 9.95 12.28 3.51
C VAL A 190 11.07 13.07 2.82
N GLU A 191 12.02 12.39 2.19
CA GLU A 191 13.11 13.04 1.46
C GLU A 191 12.60 13.74 0.19
N ALA A 192 11.68 13.11 -0.53
CA ALA A 192 11.13 13.66 -1.77
C ALA A 192 10.16 14.82 -1.53
N PHE A 193 9.35 14.77 -0.46
CA PHE A 193 8.22 15.70 -0.28
C PHE A 193 8.19 16.44 1.06
N GLY A 194 9.00 16.04 2.06
CA GLY A 194 9.09 16.70 3.36
C GLY A 194 7.98 16.32 4.36
N TRP A 195 7.14 15.34 4.04
CA TRP A 195 6.07 14.84 4.91
C TRP A 195 6.00 13.31 4.87
N ARG A 196 5.51 12.70 5.95
CA ARG A 196 5.40 11.24 6.06
C ARG A 196 3.96 10.77 5.81
N LEU A 197 3.82 9.70 5.03
CA LEU A 197 2.56 8.96 4.97
C LEU A 197 2.47 7.98 6.14
N PRO A 198 1.41 8.02 6.96
CA PRO A 198 1.20 7.01 7.97
C PRO A 198 1.03 5.64 7.31
N MET A 199 1.83 4.67 7.77
CA MET A 199 1.71 3.29 7.33
C MET A 199 0.50 2.66 8.04
N TYR A 200 -0.54 2.37 7.27
CA TYR A 200 -1.67 1.57 7.73
C TYR A 200 -1.43 0.11 7.42
N LEU A 201 -1.71 -0.74 8.41
CA LEU A 201 -1.62 -2.19 8.25
C LEU A 201 -3.01 -2.74 7.98
N PHE A 202 -3.09 -3.64 7.00
CA PHE A 202 -4.34 -4.30 6.60
C PHE A 202 -4.23 -5.82 6.74
N PRO A 203 -4.24 -6.37 7.98
CA PRO A 203 -4.01 -7.80 8.24
C PRO A 203 -4.91 -8.74 7.44
N VAL A 204 -6.18 -8.35 7.26
CA VAL A 204 -7.17 -9.14 6.52
C VAL A 204 -6.76 -9.29 5.05
N GLU A 205 -6.26 -8.23 4.42
CA GLU A 205 -5.80 -8.29 3.03
C GLU A 205 -4.53 -9.13 2.87
N TYR A 206 -3.65 -9.11 3.87
CA TYR A 206 -2.46 -9.96 3.86
C TYR A 206 -2.82 -11.45 3.93
N ILE A 207 -3.80 -11.80 4.78
CA ILE A 207 -4.31 -13.17 4.87
C ILE A 207 -4.98 -13.58 3.56
N ARG A 208 -5.81 -12.71 2.95
CA ARG A 208 -6.43 -12.98 1.64
C ARG A 208 -5.37 -13.24 0.57
N LEU A 209 -4.34 -12.40 0.49
CA LEU A 209 -3.25 -12.57 -0.47
C LEU A 209 -2.48 -13.88 -0.25
N MET A 210 -2.21 -14.23 1.01
CA MET A 210 -1.58 -15.51 1.37
C MET A 210 -2.47 -16.70 0.97
N LEU A 211 -3.78 -16.62 1.20
CA LEU A 211 -4.73 -17.65 0.78
C LEU A 211 -4.77 -17.79 -0.75
N PHE A 212 -4.76 -16.69 -1.50
CA PHE A 212 -4.70 -16.74 -2.97
C PHE A 212 -3.39 -17.35 -3.46
N ALA A 213 -2.25 -17.01 -2.84
CA ALA A 213 -0.95 -17.60 -3.19
C ALA A 213 -0.93 -19.11 -2.91
N LEU A 214 -1.46 -19.54 -1.76
CA LEU A 214 -1.58 -20.97 -1.40
C LEU A 214 -2.52 -21.71 -2.34
N ALA A 215 -3.68 -21.13 -2.67
CA ALA A 215 -4.62 -21.71 -3.63
C ALA A 215 -3.98 -21.88 -5.01
N ALA A 216 -3.24 -20.86 -5.49
CA ALA A 216 -2.52 -20.92 -6.75
C ALA A 216 -1.43 -22.01 -6.73
N ALA A 217 -0.65 -22.12 -5.65
CA ALA A 217 0.36 -23.16 -5.50
C ALA A 217 -0.26 -24.58 -5.47
N LEU A 218 -1.42 -24.71 -4.82
CA LEU A 218 -2.13 -25.98 -4.73
C LEU A 218 -2.71 -26.40 -6.10
N LEU A 219 -3.26 -25.45 -6.87
CA LEU A 219 -3.67 -25.68 -8.26
C LEU A 219 -2.48 -26.05 -9.17
N ALA A 220 -1.35 -25.38 -9.00
CA ALA A 220 -0.13 -25.69 -9.73
C ALA A 220 0.41 -27.08 -9.41
N ALA A 221 0.29 -27.54 -8.16
CA ALA A 221 0.73 -28.87 -7.72
C ALA A 221 -0.25 -29.99 -8.11
N LEU A 222 -1.54 -29.70 -8.23
CA LEU A 222 -2.57 -30.65 -8.66
C LEU A 222 -2.34 -31.15 -10.09
N TRP A 223 -1.85 -30.29 -10.99
CA TRP A 223 -1.57 -30.67 -12.39
C TRP A 223 -0.53 -31.81 -12.53
N PRO A 224 0.70 -31.69 -11.99
CA PRO A 224 1.68 -32.78 -12.05
C PRO A 224 1.23 -34.00 -11.24
N ALA A 225 0.56 -33.81 -10.10
CA ALA A 225 0.01 -34.92 -9.31
C ALA A 225 -1.03 -35.74 -10.09
N TRP A 226 -1.94 -35.07 -10.80
CA TRP A 226 -2.90 -35.71 -11.68
C TRP A 226 -2.22 -36.44 -12.84
N ARG A 227 -1.22 -35.81 -13.47
CA ARG A 227 -0.42 -36.42 -14.52
C ARG A 227 0.29 -37.70 -14.03
N LEU A 228 0.91 -37.66 -12.85
CA LEU A 228 1.56 -38.83 -12.21
C LEU A 228 0.56 -39.96 -11.92
N SER A 229 -0.65 -39.62 -11.47
CA SER A 229 -1.69 -40.62 -11.18
C SER A 229 -2.28 -41.30 -12.42
N ARG A 230 -2.09 -40.71 -13.60
CA ARG A 230 -2.55 -41.22 -14.91
C ARG A 230 -1.43 -41.77 -15.78
N MET A 231 -0.17 -41.70 -15.35
CA MET A 231 0.94 -42.30 -16.11
C MET A 231 0.87 -43.82 -16.00
N GLU A 232 0.70 -44.49 -17.14
CA GLU A 232 0.72 -45.94 -17.21
C GLU A 232 2.10 -46.52 -16.83
N PRO A 233 2.15 -47.68 -16.13
CA PRO A 233 3.38 -48.34 -15.67
C PRO A 233 4.43 -48.57 -16.77
N THR A 234 3.98 -48.72 -18.02
CA THR A 234 4.78 -48.99 -19.22
C THR A 234 5.60 -47.78 -19.70
N GLY A 235 5.25 -46.55 -19.32
CA GLY A 235 6.02 -45.36 -19.66
C GLY A 235 7.35 -45.22 -18.90
N LEU A 236 7.40 -45.69 -17.66
CA LEU A 236 8.59 -45.62 -16.80
C LEU A 236 9.66 -46.65 -17.20
N LEU A 237 9.25 -47.83 -17.69
CA LEU A 237 10.18 -48.85 -18.20
C LEU A 237 10.85 -48.44 -19.52
N ARG A 238 10.22 -47.58 -20.33
CA ARG A 238 10.83 -47.04 -21.57
C ARG A 238 11.93 -46.03 -21.33
N ILE A 239 11.94 -45.33 -20.18
CA ILE A 239 13.01 -44.38 -19.83
C ILE A 239 14.31 -45.15 -19.54
N PHE A 240 14.23 -46.34 -18.92
CA PHE A 240 15.39 -47.21 -18.73
C PHE A 240 15.83 -47.97 -19.99
N ALA A 241 14.96 -48.10 -21.01
CA ALA A 241 15.31 -48.74 -22.27
C ALA A 241 16.09 -47.83 -23.23
N ASN A 242 16.03 -46.51 -23.04
CA ASN A 242 16.70 -45.50 -23.87
C ASN A 242 18.02 -44.98 -23.28
N GLU A 243 18.48 -45.49 -22.13
CA GLU A 243 19.81 -45.20 -21.55
C GLU A 243 20.88 -46.24 -21.95
N ARG A 244 20.71 -46.96 -23.06
CA ARG A 244 21.79 -47.75 -23.67
C ARG A 244 22.47 -47.01 -24.81
#